data_AF-A0A3R9EY45-F1
#
_entry.id   AF-A0A3R9EY45-F1
#
_cell.length_a   1.000
_cell.length_b   1.000
_cell.length_c   1.000
_cell.angle_alpha   90.00
_cell.angle_beta   90.00
_cell.angle_gamma   90.00
#
_symmetry.space_group_name_H-M   'P 1'
#
loop_
_entity.id
_entity.type
_entity.pdbx_description
1 polymer ?
#
loop_
_entity_poly.entity_id
_entity_poly.type
_entity_poly.pdbx_seq_one_letter_code
_entity_poly.pdbx_strand_id
1 'polypeptide(L)' 'MKTSSLGDILKMERYKRNLTVEQVCEELEIKLKTLNRIEENKSVRGTTIKKLLSYYQMSKEIQKGEQDNGKQLTKM' A
#
# COMPACT_ATOMS: atom_id res chain seq x y z
N MET A 1 1.58 -4.64 18.64
CA MET A 1 1.89 -3.62 17.61
C MET A 1 0.64 -3.46 16.74
N LYS A 2 0.15 -2.24 16.52
CA LYS A 2 -0.97 -2.03 15.58
C LYS A 2 -0.47 -2.38 14.19
N THR A 3 -1.09 -3.34 13.52
CA THR A 3 -0.89 -3.56 12.09
C THR A 3 -1.31 -2.29 11.36
N SER A 4 -0.38 -1.66 10.64
CA SER A 4 -0.72 -0.53 9.78
C SER A 4 -1.65 -1.04 8.69
N SER A 5 -2.76 -0.36 8.47
CA SER A 5 -3.69 -0.73 7.41
C SER A 5 -3.07 -0.41 6.03
N LEU A 6 -3.63 -0.99 4.98
CA LEU A 6 -3.23 -0.67 3.62
C LEU A 6 -3.35 0.84 3.30
N GLY A 7 -4.40 1.50 3.78
CA GLY A 7 -4.58 2.94 3.58
C GLY A 7 -3.47 3.76 4.24
N ASP A 8 -3.09 3.40 5.47
CA ASP A 8 -2.00 4.05 6.19
C ASP A 8 -0.66 3.87 5.45
N ILE A 9 -0.41 2.66 4.93
CA ILE A 9 0.78 2.34 4.15
C ILE A 9 0.87 3.18 2.87
N LEU A 10 -0.23 3.26 2.11
CA LEU A 10 -0.28 4.04 0.87
C LEU A 10 -0.11 5.55 1.14
N LYS A 11 -0.70 6.05 2.23
CA LYS A 11 -0.55 7.43 2.67
C LYS A 11 0.90 7.76 3.04
N MET A 12 1.58 6.84 3.75
CA MET A 12 2.99 6.99 4.09
C MET A 12 3.88 7.04 2.84
N GLU A 13 3.65 6.15 1.86
CA GLU A 13 4.41 6.17 0.61
C GLU A 13 4.22 7.46 -0.19
N ARG A 14 2.99 7.98 -0.23
CA ARG A 14 2.71 9.28 -0.85
C ARG A 14 3.52 10.41 -0.21
N TYR A 15 3.55 10.45 1.12
CA TYR A 15 4.31 11.47 1.85
C TYR A 15 5.82 11.32 1.68
N LYS A 16 6.36 10.11 1.66
CA LYS A 16 7.80 9.86 1.40
C LYS A 16 8.24 10.44 0.05
N ARG A 17 7.33 10.47 -0.93
CA ARG A 17 7.58 11.00 -2.29
C ARG A 17 7.21 12.48 -2.44
N ASN A 18 6.75 13.13 -1.37
CA ASN A 18 6.30 14.52 -1.37
C ASN A 18 5.19 14.80 -2.41
N LEU A 19 4.26 13.86 -2.58
CA LEU A 19 3.16 13.98 -3.54
C LEU A 19 1.86 14.40 -2.86
N THR A 20 1.05 15.21 -3.54
CA THR A 20 -0.33 15.48 -3.14
C THR A 20 -1.26 14.37 -3.60
N VAL A 21 -2.47 14.32 -3.04
CA VAL A 21 -3.49 13.35 -3.45
C VAL A 21 -3.90 13.61 -4.90
N GLU A 22 -3.98 14.88 -5.31
CA GLU A 22 -4.30 15.33 -6.65
C GLU A 22 -3.29 14.82 -7.67
N GLN A 23 -1.99 14.98 -7.41
CA GLN A 23 -0.92 14.53 -8.31
C GLN A 23 -0.99 13.02 -8.55
N VAL A 24 -1.14 12.22 -7.49
CA VAL A 24 -1.28 10.76 -7.61
C VAL A 24 -2.55 10.38 -8.38
N CYS A 25 -3.64 11.11 -8.16
CA CYS A 25 -4.91 10.85 -8.85
C CYS A 25 -4.85 11.19 -10.34
N GLU A 26 -4.16 12.28 -10.70
CA GLU A 26 -3.92 12.69 -12.07
C GLU A 26 -3.06 11.65 -12.80
N GLU A 27 -1.94 11.23 -12.21
CA GLU A 27 -1.03 10.23 -12.80
C GLU A 27 -1.68 8.84 -12.98
N LEU A 28 -2.60 8.46 -12.08
CA LEU A 28 -3.28 7.16 -12.14
C LEU A 28 -4.64 7.19 -12.84
N GLU A 29 -5.06 8.35 -13.32
CA GLU A 29 -6.37 8.62 -13.91
C GLU A 29 -7.51 8.09 -13.01
N ILE A 30 -7.45 8.41 -11.71
CA ILE A 30 -8.48 8.06 -10.73
C ILE A 30 -9.11 9.30 -10.11
N LYS A 31 -10.34 9.16 -9.61
CA LYS A 31 -11.02 10.26 -8.91
C LYS A 31 -10.35 10.54 -7.56
N LEU A 32 -10.17 11.82 -7.24
CA LEU A 32 -9.64 12.30 -5.95
C LEU A 32 -10.31 11.63 -4.73
N LYS A 33 -11.65 11.56 -4.76
CA LYS A 33 -12.46 10.93 -3.71
C LYS A 33 -12.09 9.45 -3.50
N THR A 34 -11.60 8.77 -4.51
CA THR A 34 -11.21 7.35 -4.42
C THR A 34 -9.94 7.20 -3.60
N LEU A 35 -8.89 7.98 -3.87
CA LEU A 35 -7.65 7.89 -3.09
C LEU A 35 -7.87 8.33 -1.64
N ASN A 36 -8.61 9.43 -1.41
CA ASN A 36 -8.97 9.85 -0.04
C ASN A 36 -9.69 8.75 0.74
N ARG A 37 -10.65 8.04 0.11
CA ARG A 37 -11.32 6.91 0.76
C ARG A 37 -10.36 5.78 1.11
N ILE A 38 -9.40 5.48 0.23
CA ILE A 38 -8.40 4.44 0.48
C ILE A 38 -7.52 4.81 1.66
N GLU A 39 -6.99 6.03 1.68
CA GLU A 39 -6.15 6.54 2.78
C GLU A 39 -6.91 6.67 4.12
N GLU A 40 -8.24 6.84 4.06
CA GLU A 40 -9.14 6.79 5.22
C GLU A 40 -9.59 5.35 5.59
N ASN A 41 -8.97 4.32 5.01
CA ASN A 41 -9.28 2.92 5.28
C ASN A 41 -10.71 2.49 4.92
N LYS A 42 -11.35 3.20 3.98
CA LYS A 42 -12.67 2.85 3.46
C LYS A 42 -12.57 1.88 2.29
N SER A 43 -13.53 0.96 2.20
CA SER A 43 -13.60 -0.03 1.12
C SER A 43 -13.75 0.63 -0.26
N VAL A 44 -12.98 0.11 -1.22
CA VAL A 44 -12.99 0.47 -2.65
C VAL A 44 -12.76 -0.79 -3.50
N ARG A 45 -12.92 -0.65 -4.84
CA ARG A 45 -12.63 -1.76 -5.76
C ARG A 45 -11.14 -2.14 -5.72
N GLY A 46 -10.87 -3.45 -5.65
CA GLY A 46 -9.51 -3.99 -5.62
C GLY A 46 -8.64 -3.65 -6.84
N THR A 47 -9.24 -3.33 -8.00
CA THR A 47 -8.49 -2.91 -9.19
C THR A 47 -7.76 -1.58 -8.98
N THR A 48 -8.34 -0.64 -8.23
CA THR A 48 -7.68 0.64 -7.90
C THR A 48 -6.53 0.45 -6.92
N ILE A 49 -6.71 -0.46 -5.95
CA ILE A 49 -5.64 -0.84 -5.02
C ILE A 49 -4.44 -1.41 -5.78
N LYS A 50 -4.66 -2.31 -6.74
CA LYS A 50 -3.58 -2.86 -7.57
C LYS A 50 -2.83 -1.78 -8.36
N LYS A 51 -3.53 -0.79 -8.92
CA LYS A 51 -2.90 0.35 -9.60
C LYS A 51 -1.96 1.12 -8.66
N LEU A 52 -2.43 1.44 -7.44
CA LEU A 52 -1.63 2.15 -6.43
C LEU A 52 -0.42 1.33 -5.96
N LEU A 53 -0.60 0.03 -5.73
CA LEU A 53 0.52 -0.85 -5.35
C LEU A 53 1.58 -0.93 -6.43
N SER A 54 1.18 -1.03 -7.70
CA SER A 54 2.14 -1.00 -8.83
C SER A 54 2.82 0.35 -8.97
N TYR A 55 2.08 1.44 -8.81
CA TYR A 55 2.59 2.81 -8.87
C TYR A 55 3.70 3.07 -7.84
N TYR A 56 3.45 2.66 -6.60
CA TYR A 56 4.44 2.76 -5.52
C TYR A 56 5.47 1.61 -5.54
N GLN A 57 5.41 0.71 -6.53
CA GLN A 57 6.29 -0.46 -6.66
C GLN A 57 6.23 -1.44 -5.47
N MET A 58 5.11 -1.43 -4.75
CA MET A 58 4.88 -2.24 -3.54
C MET A 58 4.35 -3.65 -3.83
N SER A 59 4.06 -3.97 -5.09
CA SER A 59 3.48 -5.26 -5.50
C SER A 59 4.33 -6.49 -5.13
N LYS A 60 5.63 -6.30 -4.81
CA LYS A 60 6.55 -7.37 -4.38
C LYS A 60 6.84 -7.40 -2.88
N GLU A 61 6.65 -6.30 -2.16
CA GLU A 61 7.03 -6.21 -0.73
C GLU A 61 5.94 -6.72 0.21
N ILE A 62 4.66 -6.59 -0.17
CA ILE A 62 3.56 -7.13 0.63
C ILE A 62 3.55 -8.68 0.62
N GLN A 63 4.16 -9.32 -0.38
CA GLN A 63 4.28 -10.78 -0.45
C GLN A 63 5.40 -11.35 0.43
N LYS A 64 6.33 -10.52 0.92
CA LYS A 64 7.46 -10.99 1.75
C LYS A 64 7.17 -10.98 3.26
N GLY A 65 6.00 -10.49 3.67
CA GLY A 65 5.59 -10.46 5.08
C GLY A 65 5.00 -11.76 5.63
N GLU A 66 4.78 -12.79 4.80
CA GLU A 66 4.15 -14.06 5.20
C GLU A 66 5.09 -15.28 5.14
N GLN A 67 6.40 -15.07 4.97
CA GLN A 67 7.40 -16.17 4.97
C GLN A 67 8.59 -15.86 5.87
N ASP A 68 8.34 -15.61 7.16
CA ASP A 68 9.35 -15.87 8.18
C ASP A 68 8.68 -16.48 9.42
N ASN A 69 8.25 -17.74 9.26
CA ASN A 69 8.02 -18.61 10.39
C ASN A 69 8.39 -20.03 10.00
N GLY A 70 9.66 -20.38 10.10
CA GLY A 70 10.10 -21.77 9.94
C GLY A 70 11.54 -21.95 9.49
N LYS A 71 12.49 -21.74 10.40
CA LYS A 71 13.66 -22.63 10.55
C LYS A 71 14.38 -22.33 11.86
N GLN A 72 13.92 -22.97 12.92
CA GLN A 72 14.74 -23.21 14.09
C GLN A 72 15.69 -24.37 13.73
N LEU A 73 16.94 -24.05 13.39
CA LEU A 73 17.99 -25.04 13.19
C LEU A 73 18.85 -25.07 14.46
N THR A 74 18.46 -25.87 15.46
CA THR A 74 19.39 -26.28 16.51
C THR A 74 20.25 -27.41 15.95
N LYS A 75 21.54 -27.09 15.76
CA LYS A 75 22.62 -28.02 15.45
C LYS A 75 22.72 -29.09 16.55
N MET A 76 22.85 -30.35 16.14
CA MET A 76 23.63 -31.37 16.86
C MET A 76 24.45 -32.13 15.83
#